data_AF-A0A7C5NVY3-F1
#
_entry.id   AF-A0A7C5NVY3-F1
#
_cell.length_a   1.000
_cell.length_b   1.000
_cell.length_c   1.000
_cell.angle_alpha   90.00
_cell.angle_beta   90.00
_cell.angle_gamma   90.00
#
_symmetry.space_group_name_H-M   'P 1'
#
loop_
_entity.id
_entity.type
_entity.pdbx_description
1 polymer ?
#
loop_
_entity_poly.entity_id
_entity_poly.type
_entity_poly.pdbx_seq_one_letter_code
_entity_poly.pdbx_strand_id
1 'polypeptide(L)'
;MVRIQRRLSRKRYLGGKYAYEYERLSLDIPRKFHKKVKPFIGQDLDIEISVKGNYLVITLSPRKRFGMPNTTPEKLKPERLVEAEF
;
A
#
# COMPACT_ATOMS: atom_id res chain seq x y z
N MET A 1 12.64 -12.91 21.67
CA MET A 1 11.55 -12.07 22.20
C MET A 1 11.30 -10.95 21.17
N VAL A 2 10.05 -10.62 20.84
CA VAL A 2 9.71 -9.57 19.88
C VAL A 2 9.06 -8.40 20.63
N ARG A 3 9.31 -7.16 20.21
CA ARG A 3 8.72 -5.95 20.79
C ARG A 3 8.18 -5.08 19.66
N ILE A 4 7.02 -4.46 19.87
CA ILE A 4 6.55 -3.36 19.00
C ILE A 4 7.46 -2.17 19.29
N GLN A 5 8.12 -1.68 18.25
CA GLN A 5 9.02 -0.54 18.32
C GLN A 5 8.23 0.71 17.95
N ARG A 6 8.46 1.78 18.72
CA ARG A 6 7.96 3.12 18.42
C ARG A 6 9.11 3.99 17.93
N ARG A 7 8.92 4.60 16.76
CA ARG A 7 9.80 5.63 16.23
C ARG A 7 9.03 6.93 16.04
N LEU A 8 9.40 7.95 16.80
CA LEU A 8 8.90 9.31 16.61
C LEU A 8 9.78 10.00 15.57
N SER A 9 9.16 10.51 14.52
CA SER A 9 9.84 11.24 13.46
C SER A 9 9.31 12.67 13.46
N ARG A 10 10.20 13.63 13.70
CA ARG A 10 9.87 15.06 13.71
C ARG A 10 10.32 15.70 12.41
N LYS A 11 9.40 16.32 11.69
CA LYS A 11 9.71 17.09 10.48
C LYS A 11 9.37 18.56 10.69
N ARG A 12 10.38 19.40 10.50
CA ARG A 12 10.25 20.85 10.60
C ARG A 12 9.87 21.42 9.23
N TYR A 13 8.93 22.34 9.22
CA TYR A 13 8.42 23.00 8.01
C TYR A 13 8.46 24.52 8.19
N LEU A 14 8.35 25.25 7.07
CA LEU A 14 8.37 26.71 7.04
C LEU A 14 9.59 27.29 7.77
N GLY A 15 10.80 26.85 7.39
CA GLY A 15 12.06 27.32 7.97
C GLY A 15 12.27 26.96 9.45
N GLY A 16 11.48 26.05 10.00
CA GLY A 16 11.54 25.69 11.43
C GLY A 16 10.44 26.30 12.29
N LYS A 17 9.55 27.11 11.71
CA LYS A 17 8.43 27.74 12.43
C LYS A 17 7.43 26.72 12.98
N TYR A 18 7.24 25.60 12.29
CA TYR A 18 6.36 24.53 12.73
C TYR A 18 7.09 23.19 12.68
N ALA A 19 6.76 22.30 13.63
CA ALA A 19 7.23 20.93 13.61
C ALA A 19 6.06 19.98 13.74
N TYR A 20 5.94 19.08 12.77
CA TYR A 20 5.01 17.97 12.85
C TYR A 20 5.77 16.75 13.36
N GLU A 21 5.20 16.09 14.36
CA GLU A 21 5.68 14.82 14.87
C GLU A 21 4.76 13.71 14.39
N TYR A 22 5.37 12.68 13.82
CA TYR A 22 4.66 11.50 13.36
C TYR A 22 5.22 10.29 14.09
N GLU A 23 4.31 9.49 14.65
CA GLU A 23 4.64 8.21 15.24
C GLU A 23 4.59 7.11 14.18
N ARG A 24 5.63 6.29 14.16
CA ARG A 24 5.67 5.06 13.39
C ARG A 24 5.84 3.88 14.33
N LEU A 25 4.89 2.97 14.32
CA LEU A 25 4.97 1.69 15.01
C LEU A 25 5.46 0.62 14.03
N SER A 26 6.41 -0.21 14.47
CA SER A 26 6.93 -1.32 13.67
C SER A 26 7.11 -2.58 14.51
N LEU A 27 6.85 -3.73 13.91
CA LEU A 27 7.08 -5.04 14.50
C LEU A 27 8.16 -5.75 13.69
N ASP A 28 9.25 -6.13 14.35
CA ASP A 28 10.26 -6.96 13.69
C ASP A 28 9.75 -8.41 13.58
N ILE A 29 9.91 -9.00 12.39
CA ILE A 29 9.45 -10.35 12.10
C ILE A 29 10.64 -11.30 12.20
N PRO A 30 10.67 -12.20 13.19
CA PRO A 30 11.76 -13.16 13.36
C PRO A 30 12.01 -13.98 12.09
N ARG A 31 13.29 -14.26 11.82
CA ARG A 31 13.77 -15.00 10.63
C ARG A 31 13.04 -16.32 10.37
N LYS A 32 12.60 -17.01 11.43
CA LYS A 32 11.82 -18.25 11.35
C LYS A 32 10.50 -18.11 10.56
N PHE A 33 9.94 -16.90 10.48
CA PHE A 33 8.69 -16.63 9.75
C PHE A 33 8.92 -16.03 8.36
N HIS A 34 10.16 -15.71 7.97
CA HIS A 34 10.45 -15.06 6.69
C HIS A 34 9.95 -15.86 5.49
N LYS A 35 10.03 -17.20 5.53
CA LYS A 35 9.50 -18.05 4.44
C LYS A 35 8.00 -17.81 4.19
N LYS A 36 7.22 -17.54 5.24
CA LYS A 36 5.77 -17.29 5.16
C LYS A 36 5.44 -15.85 4.77
N VAL A 37 6.27 -14.89 5.20
CA VAL A 37 6.01 -13.45 4.99
C VAL A 37 6.54 -12.96 3.65
N LYS A 38 7.64 -13.54 3.15
CA LYS A 38 8.28 -13.16 1.87
C LYS A 38 7.31 -13.02 0.69
N PRO A 39 6.33 -13.94 0.48
CA PRO A 39 5.38 -13.82 -0.63
C PRO A 39 4.55 -12.53 -0.59
N PHE A 40 4.32 -11.96 0.59
CA PHE A 40 3.49 -10.77 0.79
C PHE A 40 4.29 -9.45 0.68
N ILE A 41 5.60 -9.52 0.49
CA ILE A 41 6.44 -8.32 0.32
C ILE A 41 6.07 -7.63 -1.02
N GLY A 42 5.85 -6.32 -0.97
CA GLY A 42 5.49 -5.52 -2.16
C GLY A 42 4.02 -5.60 -2.56
N GLN A 43 3.19 -6.32 -1.79
CA GLN A 43 1.74 -6.34 -1.96
C GLN A 43 1.08 -5.30 -1.06
N ASP A 44 -0.07 -4.78 -1.50
CA ASP A 44 -0.96 -4.04 -0.63
C ASP A 44 -1.69 -5.02 0.28
N LEU A 45 -1.57 -4.83 1.58
CA LEU A 45 -2.22 -5.66 2.60
C LEU A 45 -3.19 -4.81 3.40
N ASP A 46 -4.39 -5.31 3.61
CA ASP A 46 -5.32 -4.78 4.60
C ASP A 46 -4.97 -5.32 5.99
N ILE A 47 -5.13 -4.48 7.00
CA ILE A 47 -4.78 -4.78 8.39
C ILE A 47 -6.05 -4.81 9.22
N GLU A 48 -6.27 -5.93 9.91
CA GLU A 48 -7.29 -6.04 10.94
C GLU A 48 -6.61 -6.32 12.29
N ILE A 49 -6.99 -5.56 13.31
CA ILE A 49 -6.43 -5.68 14.65
C ILE A 49 -7.54 -6.11 15.59
N SER A 50 -7.35 -7.25 16.25
CA SER A 50 -8.26 -7.72 17.29
C SER A 50 -7.49 -8.06 18.56
N VAL A 51 -8.13 -7.82 19.71
CA VAL A 51 -7.60 -8.18 21.03
C VAL A 51 -8.42 -9.37 21.53
N LYS A 52 -7.77 -10.52 21.73
CA LYS A 52 -8.40 -11.73 22.26
C LYS A 52 -7.79 -12.02 23.61
N GLY A 53 -8.47 -11.61 24.69
CA GLY A 53 -7.94 -11.69 26.05
C GLY A 53 -6.63 -10.91 26.18
N ASN A 54 -5.53 -11.60 26.49
CA ASN A 54 -4.21 -10.98 26.62
C ASN A 54 -3.35 -11.06 25.33
N TYR A 55 -3.96 -11.46 24.21
CA TYR A 55 -3.28 -11.61 22.92
C TYR A 55 -3.69 -10.50 21.96
N LEU A 56 -2.70 -9.84 21.37
CA LEU A 56 -2.89 -8.98 20.21
C LEU A 56 -2.80 -9.83 18.94
N VAL A 57 -3.87 -9.84 18.14
CA VAL A 57 -3.93 -10.55 16.86
C VAL A 57 -3.95 -9.52 15.75
N ILE A 58 -2.86 -9.48 14.97
CA ILE A 58 -2.74 -8.66 13.77
C ILE A 58 -2.93 -9.60 12.57
N THR A 59 -4.04 -9.44 11.88
CA THR A 59 -4.35 -10.20 10.66
C THR A 59 -4.00 -9.33 9.46
N LEU A 60 -3.20 -9.88 8.55
CA LEU A 60 -2.84 -9.25 7.28
C LEU A 60 -3.47 -10.04 6.14
N SER A 61 -4.28 -9.39 5.32
CA SER A 61 -4.91 -10.01 4.16
C SER A 61 -4.53 -9.26 2.88
N PRO A 62 -4.20 -9.96 1.77
CA PRO A 62 -4.00 -9.31 0.48
C PRO A 62 -5.22 -8.47 0.11
N ARG A 63 -4.96 -7.18 -0.16
CA ARG A 63 -6.00 -6.30 -0.65
C ARG A 63 -6.36 -6.72 -2.06
N LYS A 64 -7.61 -7.13 -2.28
CA LYS A 64 -8.11 -7.40 -3.63
C LYS A 64 -8.11 -6.08 -4.39
N ARG A 65 -7.16 -5.91 -5.31
CA ARG A 65 -7.26 -4.85 -6.32
C ARG A 65 -8.42 -5.22 -7.22
N PHE A 66 -9.54 -4.51 -7.10
CA PHE A 66 -10.54 -4.49 -8.16
C PHE A 66 -9.82 -3.90 -9.38
N GLY A 67 -9.45 -4.74 -10.33
CA GLY A 67 -8.73 -4.30 -11.51
C GLY A 67 -9.54 -3.19 -12.20
N MET A 68 -8.96 -2.00 -12.30
CA MET A 68 -9.24 -1.19 -13.48
C MET A 68 -8.81 -2.04 -14.67
N PRO A 69 -9.69 -2.40 -15.61
CA PRO A 69 -9.22 -2.99 -16.85
C PRO A 69 -8.27 -1.96 -17.46
N ASN A 70 -7.06 -2.38 -17.83
CA ASN A 70 -6.16 -1.59 -18.64
C ASN A 70 -6.73 -1.49 -20.07
N THR A 71 -7.92 -0.93 -20.23
CA THR A 71 -8.44 -0.53 -21.52
C THR A 71 -7.81 0.81 -21.82
N THR A 72 -6.64 0.77 -22.45
CA THR A 72 -6.20 1.90 -23.26
C THR A 72 -7.26 2.03 -24.36
N PRO A 73 -8.00 3.15 -24.49
CA PRO A 73 -8.84 3.35 -25.66
C PRO A 73 -7.90 3.47 -26.86
N GLU A 74 -7.78 2.37 -27.60
CA GLU A 74 -7.13 2.34 -28.90
C GLU A 74 -7.81 3.40 -29.75
N LYS A 75 -7.06 4.46 -30.08
CA LYS A 75 -7.56 5.62 -30.83
C LYS A 75 -8.21 5.11 -32.12
N LEU A 76 -9.53 5.26 -32.23
CA LEU A 76 -10.26 5.16 -33.49
C LEU A 76 -9.60 6.14 -34.48
N LYS A 77 -8.89 5.61 -35.47
CA LYS A 77 -8.45 6.39 -36.62
C LYS A 77 -9.72 6.76 -37.41
N PRO A 78 -9.97 8.03 -37.72
CA PRO A 78 -11.07 8.37 -38.62
C PRO A 78 -10.74 7.82 -40.01
N GLU A 79 -11.58 6.90 -40.47
CA GLU A 79 -11.60 6.44 -41.85
C GLU A 79 -11.87 7.64 -42.77
N ARG A 80 -10.99 7.82 -43.76
CA ARG A 80 -11.13 8.85 -44.78
C ARG A 80 -12.32 8.49 -45.67
N LEU A 81 -13.42 9.22 -45.55
CA LEU A 81 -14.42 9.31 -46.62
C LEU A 81 -13.91 10.34 -47.63
N VAL A 82 -13.35 9.84 -48.74
CA VAL A 82 -13.24 10.61 -49.98
C VAL A 82 -14.39 10.11 -50.85
N GLU A 83 -15.51 10.84 -50.82
CA GLU A 83 -16.59 10.63 -51.78
C GLU A 83 -16.13 11.20 -53.13
N ALA A 84 -16.18 10.35 -54.14
CA ALA A 84 -15.94 10.70 -55.54
C ALA A 84 -17.19 11.33 -56.16
N GLU A 85 -16.94 12.37 -56.95
CA GLU A 85 -17.72 12.96 -58.06
C GLU A 85 -19.09 12.36 -58.39
N PHE A 86 -20.12 13.23 -58.42
CA PHE A 86 -21.08 13.37 -59.53
C PHE A 86 -21.58 14.82 -59.60
#